data_AF-A0A432DZ28-F1
#
_entry.id   AF-A0A432DZ28-F1
#
_cell.length_a   1.000
_cell.length_b   1.000
_cell.length_c   1.000
_cell.angle_alpha   90.00
_cell.angle_beta   90.00
_cell.angle_gamma   90.00
#
_symmetry.space_group_name_H-M   'P 1'
#
loop_
_entity.id
_entity.type
_entity.pdbx_description
1 polymer ?
#
loop_
_entity_poly.entity_id
_entity_poly.type
_entity_poly.pdbx_seq_one_letter_code
_entity_poly.pdbx_strand_id
1 'polypeptide(L)' 'MILKLKYEKILYLLSLLLYTFTLSQESKGNLKGIDEEINAIMKDYQAVGISVAIVENDKVIYSKGYGYRIMK' A
#
# COMPACT_ATOMS: atom_id res chain seq x y z
N MET A 1 -26.89 -25.65 26.04
CA MET A 1 -26.90 -24.16 26.05
C MET A 1 -25.52 -23.54 26.31
N ILE A 2 -24.75 -24.04 27.29
CA ILE A 2 -23.45 -23.48 27.69
C ILE A 2 -22.38 -23.52 26.59
N LEU A 3 -22.32 -24.59 25.77
CA LEU A 3 -21.37 -24.68 24.66
C LEU A 3 -21.59 -23.59 23.59
N LYS A 4 -22.85 -23.26 23.25
CA LYS A 4 -23.17 -22.21 22.26
C LYS A 4 -22.59 -20.85 22.67
N LEU A 5 -22.77 -20.47 23.94
CA LEU A 5 -22.22 -19.23 24.52
C LEU A 5 -20.69 -19.15 24.49
N LYS A 6 -19.98 -20.29 24.44
CA LYS A 6 -18.52 -20.34 24.35
C LYS A 6 -18.02 -20.00 22.94
N TYR A 7 -18.71 -20.48 21.90
CA TYR A 7 -18.35 -20.22 20.51
C TYR A 7 -18.59 -18.76 20.10
N GLU A 8 -19.68 -18.14 20.57
CA GLU A 8 -19.94 -16.72 20.34
C GLU A 8 -18.79 -15.84 20.87
N LYS A 9 -18.30 -16.13 22.09
CA LYS A 9 -17.18 -15.39 22.69
C LYS A 9 -15.86 -15.58 21.93
N ILE A 10 -15.64 -16.78 21.37
CA ILE A 10 -14.47 -17.07 20.54
C ILE A 10 -14.51 -16.26 19.23
N LEU A 11 -15.69 -16.10 18.63
CA LEU A 11 -15.88 -15.28 17.43
C LEU A 11 -15.57 -13.79 17.69
N TYR A 12 -16.01 -13.25 18.83
CA TYR A 12 -15.67 -11.88 19.23
C TYR A 12 -14.16 -11.69 19.45
N LEU A 13 -13.50 -12.66 20.09
CA LEU A 13 -12.05 -12.59 20.33
C LEU A 13 -11.25 -12.69 19.01
N LEU A 14 -11.71 -13.53 18.07
CA LEU A 14 -11.11 -13.67 16.76
C LEU A 14 -11.28 -12.39 15.92
N SER A 15 -12.46 -11.77 15.97
CA SER A 15 -12.71 -10.48 15.30
C SER A 15 -11.79 -9.37 15.83
N LEU A 16 -11.58 -9.32 17.16
CA LEU A 16 -10.67 -8.36 17.78
C LEU A 16 -9.21 -8.58 17.34
N LEU A 17 -8.79 -9.85 17.20
CA LEU A 17 -7.44 -10.21 16.75
C LEU A 17 -7.19 -9.83 15.29
N LEU A 18 -8.20 -9.92 14.42
CA LEU A 18 -8.07 -9.57 12.99
C LEU A 18 -7.95 -8.05 12.78
N TYR A 19 -8.42 -7.23 13.71
CA TYR A 19 -8.38 -5.77 13.60
C TYR A 19 -6.93 -5.21 13.63
N THR A 20 -6.02 -5.85 14.38
CA THR A 20 -4.63 -5.36 14.56
C THR A 20 -3.79 -5.45 13.27
N PHE A 21 -4.16 -6.34 12.33
CA PHE A 21 -3.48 -6.46 11.04
C PHE A 21 -3.67 -5.23 10.14
N THR A 22 -4.72 -4.42 10.36
CA THR A 22 -5.00 -3.24 9.51
C THR A 22 -4.10 -2.03 9.83
N LEU A 23 -3.44 -2.03 10.99
CA LEU A 23 -2.61 -0.93 11.48
C LEU A 23 -1.15 -0.99 10.99
N SER A 24 -0.76 -2.04 10.26
CA SER A 24 0.60 -2.21 9.72
C SER A 24 0.88 -1.37 8.45
N GLN A 25 0.03 -0.40 8.11
CA GLN A 25 0.30 0.50 7.01
C GLN A 25 1.33 1.54 7.46
N GLU A 26 2.58 1.34 7.06
CA GLU A 26 3.63 2.32 7.28
C GLU A 26 3.21 3.67 6.71
N SER A 27 3.47 4.73 7.48
CA SER A 27 3.32 6.08 6.94
C SER A 27 4.31 6.22 5.80
N LYS A 28 3.83 6.07 4.56
CA LYS A 28 4.52 6.62 3.41
C LYS A 28 4.86 8.06 3.81
N GLY A 29 6.11 8.50 3.65
CA GLY A 29 6.49 9.88 3.90
C GLY A 29 5.52 10.85 3.19
N ASN A 30 5.60 12.15 3.44
CA ASN A 30 4.74 13.10 2.74
C ASN A 30 5.09 13.15 1.23
N LEU A 31 4.59 12.17 0.47
CA LEU A 31 4.79 11.94 -0.96
C LEU A 31 3.59 12.45 -1.76
N LYS A 32 2.86 13.44 -1.22
CA LYS A 32 1.77 14.09 -1.93
C LYS A 32 2.33 14.74 -3.20
N GLY A 33 1.72 14.47 -4.35
CA GLY A 33 2.17 15.04 -5.62
C GLY A 33 3.17 14.20 -6.41
N ILE A 34 3.69 13.10 -5.83
CA ILE A 34 4.75 12.31 -6.50
C ILE A 34 4.27 11.70 -7.82
N ASP A 35 2.99 11.30 -7.90
CA ASP A 35 2.45 10.71 -9.12
C ASP A 35 2.38 11.75 -10.25
N GLU A 36 1.99 12.99 -9.94
CA GLU A 36 1.95 14.09 -10.89
C GLU A 36 3.35 14.45 -11.40
N GLU A 37 4.33 14.50 -10.51
CA GLU A 37 5.71 14.83 -10.85
C GLU A 37 6.36 13.75 -11.74
N ILE A 38 6.20 12.47 -11.38
CA ILE A 38 6.73 11.38 -12.21
C ILE A 38 6.04 11.34 -13.58
N ASN A 39 4.74 11.60 -13.66
CA ASN A 39 4.05 11.70 -14.94
C ASN A 39 4.52 12.88 -15.79
N ALA A 40 4.84 14.03 -15.18
CA ALA A 40 5.44 15.17 -15.88
C ALA A 40 6.81 14.81 -16.46
N ILE A 41 7.67 14.16 -15.67
CA ILE A 41 8.97 13.66 -16.13
C ILE A 41 8.77 12.67 -17.31
N MET A 42 7.88 11.69 -17.18
CA MET A 42 7.62 10.75 -18.28
C MET A 42 7.20 11.47 -19.56
N LYS A 43 6.40 12.54 -19.47
CA LYS A 43 5.98 13.35 -20.60
C LYS A 43 7.15 14.13 -21.22
N ASP A 44 7.95 14.80 -20.39
CA ASP A 44 9.07 15.64 -20.82
C ASP A 44 10.15 14.83 -21.54
N TYR A 45 10.36 13.58 -21.09
CA TYR A 45 11.35 12.67 -21.69
C TYR A 45 10.74 11.65 -22.67
N GLN A 46 9.45 11.75 -22.98
CA GLN A 46 8.71 10.80 -23.82
C GLN A 46 8.93 9.33 -23.41
N ALA A 47 9.05 9.08 -22.10
CA ALA A 47 9.36 7.77 -21.56
C ALA A 47 8.15 6.84 -21.65
N VAL A 48 8.36 5.61 -22.12
CA VAL A 48 7.31 4.56 -22.17
C VAL A 48 6.97 3.99 -20.80
N GLY A 49 7.90 4.09 -19.84
CA GLY A 49 7.72 3.70 -18.45
C GLY A 49 8.93 4.04 -17.57
N ILE A 50 8.71 4.12 -16.27
CA ILE A 50 9.71 4.38 -15.24
C ILE A 50 9.34 3.63 -13.96
N SER A 51 10.33 3.10 -13.25
CA SER A 51 10.13 2.48 -11.93
C SER A 51 10.87 3.29 -10.89
N VAL A 52 10.17 3.64 -9.81
CA VAL A 52 10.68 4.53 -8.75
C VAL A 52 10.64 3.79 -7.42
N ALA A 53 11.75 3.83 -6.69
CA ALA A 53 11.84 3.36 -5.31
C ALA A 53 12.45 4.45 -4.42
N ILE A 54 11.88 4.68 -3.23
CA ILE A 54 12.41 5.61 -2.22
C ILE A 54 12.83 4.81 -1.01
N VAL A 55 14.08 5.01 -0.58
CA VAL A 55 14.68 4.37 0.59
C VAL A 55 14.88 5.42 1.67
N GLU A 56 14.35 5.16 2.85
CA GLU A 56 14.54 5.96 4.07
C GLU A 56 14.91 5.02 5.21
N ASN A 57 15.94 5.34 6.00
CA ASN A 57 16.43 4.52 7.11
C ASN A 57 16.65 3.04 6.72
N ASP A 58 17.37 2.81 5.62
CA ASP A 58 17.65 1.47 5.05
C ASP A 58 16.40 0.66 4.67
N LYS A 59 15.22 1.31 4.60
CA LYS A 59 13.94 0.68 4.25
C LYS A 59 13.33 1.31 3.00
N VAL A 60 12.81 0.47 2.10
CA VAL A 60 12.01 0.94 0.96
C VAL A 60 10.64 1.40 1.47
N ILE A 61 10.39 2.71 1.47
CA ILE A 61 9.13 3.32 1.91
C ILE A 61 8.14 3.57 0.77
N TYR A 62 8.62 3.51 -0.47
CA TYR A 62 7.81 3.69 -1.68
C TYR A 62 8.41 2.86 -2.81
N SER A 63 7.57 2.16 -3.56
CA SER A 63 7.96 1.48 -4.79
C SER A 63 6.77 1.43 -5.74
N LYS A 64 6.91 2.00 -6.94
CA LYS A 64 5.85 2.02 -7.95
C LYS A 64 6.44 2.05 -9.35
N GLY A 65 5.84 1.25 -10.24
CA GLY A 65 6.06 1.31 -11.67
C GLY A 65 5.02 2.20 -12.34
N TYR A 66 5.48 3.04 -13.26
CA TYR A 66 4.67 3.87 -14.13
C TYR A 66 4.94 3.46 -15.57
N GLY A 67 3.89 3.42 -16.39
CA GLY A 67 4.02 3.02 -17.78
C GLY A 67 2.74 3.23 -18.53
N TYR A 68 2.86 3.58 -19.81
CA TYR A 68 1.73 3.60 -20.71
C TYR A 68 1.41 2.16 -21.10
N ARG A 69 0.26 1.66 -20.66
CA ARG A 69 -0.23 0.37 -21.16
C ARG A 69 -0.82 0.59 -22.55
N ILE A 70 0.01 0.43 -23.57
CA ILE A 70 -0.47 0.41 -24.96
C ILE A 70 -1.15 -0.95 -25.17
N MET A 71 -2.45 -1.03 -24.88
CA MET A 71 -3.27 -2.10 -25.40
C MET A 71 -3.64 -1.73 -26.83
N LYS A 72 -3.07 -2.45 -27.79
CA LYS A 72 -3.51 -2.46 -29.19
C LYS A 72 -4.43 -3.65 -29.40
#